data_AF-A0A1P8BCJ3-F1
#
_entry.id   AF-A0A1P8BCJ3-F1
#
_cell.length_a   1.000
_cell.length_b   1.000
_cell.length_c   1.000
_cell.angle_alpha   90.00
_cell.angle_beta   90.00
_cell.angle_gamma   90.00
#
_symmetry.space_group_name_H-M   'P 1'
#
loop_
_entity.id
_entity.type
_entity.pdbx_description
1 polymer ?
#
loop_
_entity_poly.entity_id
_entity_poly.type
_entity_poly.pdbx_seq_one_letter_code
_entity_poly.pdbx_strand_id
1 'polypeptide(L)'
;MNLVLTILYKYINTFSSLTLKRKKTQNSSIWLLSCIFAARMGNSKPLPTISCIIVSVLYFSFYCITPTSSSASIQDQFINCVKRNTHVSFPLEKTLFTPAKNVSLFNQVLESTAQNLQFLAKSMPKPGFIFRPIHQSQVQASIICSKKLGIHFRVRSGGHDFEALSYVSRIEKPFILLDLSKLKQINVDIESNSAWVQPGATLGELYYRIAEKSKIHGFPAGLCTSVGIGGYMTGGGYGTLMRKYGLAGDNVLDVKMVDANGKLLDRAAMGEDLFWAIRGGGGASFGIVLAWKIKLVPVPKTVTVFTVTKTLEQDARLKTISKWQQISSKIIEEIHIRVVLRAAGNDGNKTVTMTYLGQFLGEKGTLLKVMEKAFPELGLTQKDCTEMSWIEAALFHGGFPTGSPIEILLQLKSPLGKDYFKATSDFVKEPIPVIGLKGIFKRLIEGNTTFLNWTPYGGMMSKIPESAIPFPHRNGTLFKILYYANWLENDKTSSRKINWIKEIYNYMAPYVSSNPRQAYVNYRDLDFGQNKNNAKVNFIEAKIWGPKYFKGNFDRLVKIKTKVDPENFFRHEQSIPPMPY
;
A
#
# COMPACT_ATOMS: atom_id res chain seq x y z
N MET A 1 19.54 12.44 52.27
CA MET A 1 19.57 12.96 53.65
C MET A 1 19.71 14.47 53.55
N ASN A 2 18.60 15.20 53.52
CA ASN A 2 17.88 15.63 54.72
C ASN A 2 18.83 16.21 55.77
N LEU A 3 18.98 17.53 55.76
CA LEU A 3 18.47 18.41 56.81
C LEU A 3 18.66 19.84 56.30
N VAL A 4 17.60 20.48 55.79
CA VAL A 4 16.59 21.20 56.58
C VAL A 4 17.20 22.51 57.10
N LEU A 5 16.87 23.64 56.46
CA LEU A 5 15.71 24.47 56.81
C LEU A 5 15.83 25.06 58.21
N THR A 6 16.59 26.14 58.33
CA THR A 6 16.47 27.20 59.33
C THR A 6 17.55 28.21 58.93
N ILE A 7 17.27 29.47 58.61
CA ILE A 7 16.64 30.44 59.47
C ILE A 7 16.43 31.71 58.62
N LEU A 8 15.21 32.21 58.70
CA LEU A 8 14.81 33.60 58.78
C LEU A 8 15.33 34.60 57.73
N TYR A 9 14.39 35.21 57.01
CA TYR A 9 13.74 36.44 57.50
C TYR A 9 14.74 37.59 57.72
N LYS A 10 15.13 38.22 56.61
CA LYS A 10 15.53 39.63 56.49
C LYS A 10 15.81 39.81 54.99
N TYR A 11 14.92 40.33 54.17
CA TYR A 11 14.41 41.69 54.24
C TYR A 11 13.07 41.77 53.50
N ILE A 12 12.03 42.15 54.22
CA ILE A 12 10.77 42.65 53.70
C ILE A 12 10.87 44.18 53.65
N ASN A 13 10.22 44.78 52.64
CA ASN A 13 9.97 46.20 52.37
C ASN A 13 11.10 46.95 51.66
N THR A 14 10.84 47.74 50.60
CA THR A 14 9.74 48.72 50.47
C THR A 14 9.51 49.10 48.99
N PHE A 15 8.22 49.19 48.57
CA PHE A 15 7.54 50.15 47.65
C PHE A 15 8.26 50.67 46.37
N SER A 16 7.64 50.92 45.21
CA SER A 16 6.24 50.99 44.77
C SER A 16 6.13 51.35 43.29
N SER A 17 4.98 51.00 42.67
CA SER A 17 4.27 51.72 41.59
C SER A 17 4.85 51.61 40.16
N LEU A 18 4.12 51.49 39.04
CA LEU A 18 2.73 51.82 38.67
C LEU A 18 2.33 50.99 37.40
N THR A 19 1.11 50.40 37.41
CA THR A 19 0.03 50.41 36.36
C THR A 19 0.38 50.33 34.84
N LEU A 20 -0.40 49.77 33.89
CA LEU A 20 -1.77 49.27 33.75
C LEU A 20 -1.89 48.60 32.35
N LYS A 21 -2.59 47.48 32.18
CA LYS A 21 -3.78 47.32 31.29
C LYS A 21 -4.20 45.85 31.04
N ARG A 22 -5.36 45.54 31.63
CA ARG A 22 -6.41 44.53 31.35
C ARG A 22 -6.50 43.94 29.92
N LYS A 23 -6.80 42.63 29.84
CA LYS A 23 -8.16 42.08 29.58
C LYS A 23 -8.29 40.57 29.91
N LYS A 24 -9.32 40.26 30.71
CA LYS A 24 -9.93 38.95 31.09
C LYS A 24 -10.62 38.29 29.87
N THR A 25 -10.94 36.99 29.79
CA THR A 25 -11.82 36.12 30.64
C THR A 25 -11.54 34.63 30.32
N GLN A 26 -11.25 33.70 31.24
CA GLN A 26 -12.00 33.11 32.38
C GLN A 26 -13.00 32.01 31.98
N ASN A 27 -12.69 30.75 32.34
CA ASN A 27 -13.65 29.73 32.80
C ASN A 27 -12.94 28.49 33.37
N SER A 28 -12.79 28.44 34.70
CA SER A 28 -12.72 27.19 35.46
C SER A 28 -13.06 27.49 36.93
N SER A 29 -14.18 26.92 37.35
CA SER A 29 -14.81 27.09 38.64
C SER A 29 -14.06 26.29 39.71
N ILE A 30 -13.60 26.96 40.76
CA ILE A 30 -13.13 26.35 42.01
C ILE A 30 -14.09 26.81 43.11
N TRP A 31 -14.75 25.84 43.76
CA TRP A 31 -15.45 26.02 45.03
C TRP A 31 -14.66 25.32 46.12
N LEU A 32 -14.28 26.06 47.16
CA LEU A 32 -14.22 25.64 48.58
C LEU A 32 -13.39 26.66 49.37
N LEU A 33 -14.03 27.37 50.31
CA LEU A 33 -13.67 27.42 51.74
C LEU A 33 -14.39 28.57 52.47
N SER A 34 -15.33 28.17 53.33
CA SER A 34 -15.56 28.59 54.72
C SER A 34 -15.25 30.04 55.16
N CYS A 35 -16.28 30.68 55.75
CA CYS A 35 -16.14 31.53 56.93
C CYS A 35 -17.35 31.36 57.86
N ILE A 36 -17.05 31.03 59.13
CA ILE A 36 -17.93 31.09 60.30
C ILE A 36 -17.65 32.44 60.98
N PHE A 37 -18.69 33.17 61.42
CA PHE A 37 -18.62 34.12 62.55
C PHE A 37 -20.00 34.26 63.21
N ALA A 38 -19.99 34.65 64.48
CA ALA A 38 -20.84 34.15 65.55
C ALA A 38 -21.97 35.10 66.03
N ALA A 39 -23.02 34.45 66.58
CA ALA A 39 -23.84 34.75 67.78
C ALA A 39 -24.38 36.17 68.10
N ARG A 40 -25.71 36.27 68.30
CA ARG A 40 -26.33 36.79 69.55
C ARG A 40 -27.83 36.45 69.68
N MET A 41 -28.25 36.34 70.94
CA MET A 41 -29.48 35.74 71.51
C MET A 41 -30.79 36.53 71.30
N GLY A 42 -31.94 35.83 71.40
CA GLY A 42 -33.26 36.42 71.68
C GLY A 42 -34.42 35.40 71.69
N ASN A 43 -35.03 35.19 72.86
CA ASN A 43 -36.12 34.24 73.18
C ASN A 43 -37.46 34.47 72.42
N SER A 44 -38.20 33.39 72.09
CA SER A 44 -39.53 33.07 72.67
C SER A 44 -40.37 31.99 71.92
N LYS A 45 -40.71 30.93 72.68
CA LYS A 45 -41.84 29.95 72.67
C LYS A 45 -42.21 29.06 71.44
N PRO A 46 -42.71 27.81 71.69
CA PRO A 46 -42.90 26.75 70.67
C PRO A 46 -44.38 26.41 70.36
N LEU A 47 -44.67 25.82 69.16
CA LEU A 47 -45.80 24.91 68.77
C LEU A 47 -46.08 25.02 67.24
N PRO A 48 -46.68 24.01 66.56
CA PRO A 48 -46.49 22.57 66.58
C PRO A 48 -45.93 22.03 65.23
N THR A 49 -45.14 20.96 65.35
CA THR A 49 -44.85 19.97 64.30
C THR A 49 -46.14 19.36 63.74
N ILE A 50 -46.56 19.74 62.52
CA ILE A 50 -47.18 18.88 61.49
C ILE A 50 -47.09 19.68 60.18
N SER A 51 -46.13 19.33 59.32
CA SER A 51 -46.16 19.51 57.84
C SER A 51 -44.74 19.45 57.24
N CYS A 52 -43.96 18.42 57.58
CA CYS A 52 -42.65 18.16 56.94
C CYS A 52 -42.53 16.75 56.32
N ILE A 53 -43.64 16.02 56.13
CA ILE A 53 -43.60 14.67 55.54
C ILE A 53 -44.14 14.62 54.11
N ILE A 54 -44.85 15.64 53.61
CA ILE A 54 -45.45 15.59 52.25
C ILE A 54 -44.63 16.33 51.18
N VAL A 55 -43.68 17.22 51.55
CA VAL A 55 -42.83 17.91 50.56
C VAL A 55 -41.56 17.12 50.22
N SER A 56 -41.16 16.14 51.04
CA SER A 56 -39.97 15.32 50.78
C SER A 56 -40.20 14.16 49.81
N VAL A 57 -41.46 13.81 49.50
CA VAL A 57 -41.80 12.71 48.56
C VAL A 57 -42.09 13.24 47.15
N LEU A 58 -42.42 14.52 46.99
CA LEU A 58 -42.62 15.15 45.67
C LEU A 58 -41.39 15.88 45.12
N TYR A 59 -40.34 16.10 45.92
CA TYR A 59 -39.05 16.59 45.42
C TYR A 59 -38.09 15.47 44.98
N PHE A 60 -38.40 14.21 45.31
CA PHE A 60 -37.61 13.04 44.91
C PHE A 60 -38.09 12.33 43.64
N SER A 61 -39.14 12.85 42.98
CA SER A 61 -39.72 12.25 41.77
C SER A 61 -39.43 13.01 40.48
N PHE A 62 -38.65 14.11 40.50
CA PHE A 62 -38.35 14.89 39.28
C PHE A 62 -36.89 15.22 38.97
N TYR A 63 -35.91 14.76 39.75
CA TYR A 63 -34.49 14.98 39.41
C TYR A 63 -33.64 13.75 39.68
N CYS A 64 -33.77 12.74 38.81
CA CYS A 64 -32.69 11.83 38.42
C CYS A 64 -33.13 10.96 37.23
N ILE A 65 -33.65 11.60 36.18
CA ILE A 65 -33.37 11.10 34.82
C ILE A 65 -32.23 11.99 34.33
N THR A 66 -31.01 11.70 34.80
CA THR A 66 -29.87 12.01 33.94
C THR A 66 -30.12 11.19 32.67
N PRO A 67 -30.22 11.79 31.48
CA PRO A 67 -30.11 10.97 30.30
C PRO A 67 -28.71 10.38 30.39
N THR A 68 -28.63 9.08 30.64
CA THR A 68 -27.46 8.30 30.24
C THR A 68 -27.46 8.25 28.72
N SER A 69 -27.36 9.41 28.07
CA SER A 69 -26.85 9.47 26.71
C SER A 69 -25.37 9.12 26.84
N SER A 70 -25.07 7.82 26.93
CA SER A 70 -23.76 7.39 26.46
C SER A 70 -23.70 7.90 25.03
N SER A 71 -22.81 8.86 24.77
CA SER A 71 -22.59 9.32 23.41
C SER A 71 -22.30 8.07 22.60
N ALA A 72 -23.16 7.74 21.64
CA ALA A 72 -23.01 6.51 20.85
C ALA A 72 -21.57 6.40 20.36
N SER A 73 -20.96 5.21 20.45
CA SER A 73 -19.56 5.05 20.08
C SER A 73 -19.34 5.53 18.63
N ILE A 74 -18.14 5.99 18.29
CA ILE A 74 -17.84 6.45 16.91
C ILE A 74 -18.18 5.38 15.86
N GLN A 75 -18.06 4.11 16.25
CA GLN A 75 -18.46 2.94 15.47
C GLN A 75 -19.99 2.88 15.27
N ASP A 76 -20.78 3.07 16.33
CA ASP A 76 -22.25 3.05 16.24
C ASP A 76 -22.76 4.23 15.43
N GLN A 77 -22.17 5.42 15.60
CA GLN A 77 -22.47 6.58 14.77
C GLN A 77 -22.16 6.32 13.30
N PHE A 78 -20.99 5.72 13.00
CA PHE A 78 -20.60 5.35 11.65
C PHE A 78 -21.57 4.35 11.04
N ILE A 79 -21.89 3.26 11.73
CA ILE A 79 -22.77 2.21 11.19
C ILE A 79 -24.21 2.69 11.05
N ASN A 80 -24.73 3.47 12.00
CA ASN A 80 -26.05 4.07 11.88
C ASN A 80 -26.10 5.05 10.70
N CYS A 81 -25.03 5.81 10.48
CA CYS A 81 -24.91 6.66 9.30
C CYS A 81 -24.87 5.82 8.02
N VAL A 82 -24.09 4.74 7.95
CA VAL A 82 -24.01 3.88 6.75
C VAL A 82 -25.37 3.25 6.47
N LYS A 83 -26.06 2.72 7.48
CA LYS A 83 -27.42 2.16 7.32
C LYS A 83 -28.42 3.20 6.78
N ARG A 84 -28.36 4.45 7.24
CA ARG A 84 -29.23 5.53 6.74
C ARG A 84 -28.91 5.94 5.31
N ASN A 85 -27.64 5.85 4.91
CA ASN A 85 -27.17 6.20 3.56
C ASN A 85 -27.14 5.00 2.60
N THR A 86 -27.59 3.82 3.03
CA THR A 86 -27.69 2.63 2.19
C THR A 86 -29.12 2.11 2.22
N HIS A 87 -29.72 1.91 1.05
CA HIS A 87 -31.01 1.23 0.93
C HIS A 87 -30.86 -0.30 0.91
N VAL A 88 -29.72 -0.81 1.37
CA VAL A 88 -29.37 -2.23 1.33
C VAL A 88 -29.19 -2.71 2.76
N SER A 89 -29.97 -3.72 3.17
CA SER A 89 -29.74 -4.40 4.45
C SER A 89 -28.48 -5.25 4.36
N PHE A 90 -27.68 -5.28 5.42
CA PHE A 90 -26.47 -6.09 5.45
C PHE A 90 -26.15 -6.66 6.85
N PRO A 91 -25.62 -7.90 6.90
CA PRO A 91 -25.28 -8.58 8.14
C PRO A 91 -24.05 -7.95 8.82
N LEU A 92 -24.25 -7.26 9.94
CA LEU A 92 -23.16 -6.62 10.69
C LEU A 92 -22.12 -7.64 11.20
N GLU A 93 -22.54 -8.86 11.50
CA GLU A 93 -21.65 -9.95 11.92
C GLU A 93 -20.68 -10.41 10.83
N LYS A 94 -20.99 -10.13 9.55
CA LYS A 94 -20.12 -10.46 8.41
C LYS A 94 -19.40 -9.23 7.84
N THR A 95 -19.85 -8.02 8.15
CA THR A 95 -19.31 -6.78 7.56
C THR A 95 -18.60 -5.89 8.56
N LEU A 96 -18.83 -6.00 9.87
CA LEU A 96 -18.23 -5.15 10.89
C LEU A 96 -17.47 -5.99 11.93
N PHE A 97 -16.19 -5.68 12.10
CA PHE A 97 -15.29 -6.37 13.03
C PHE A 97 -14.64 -5.37 13.96
N THR A 98 -14.72 -5.63 15.27
CA THR A 98 -14.33 -4.68 16.31
C THR A 98 -13.62 -5.44 17.43
N PRO A 99 -12.56 -4.87 18.03
CA PRO A 99 -11.88 -5.51 19.15
C PRO A 99 -12.80 -5.73 20.35
N ALA A 100 -13.71 -4.76 20.61
CA ALA A 100 -14.65 -4.80 21.72
C ALA A 100 -15.68 -5.93 21.60
N LYS A 101 -16.05 -6.34 20.38
CA LYS A 101 -17.01 -7.43 20.14
C LYS A 101 -16.34 -8.80 20.11
N ASN A 102 -15.22 -8.94 19.40
CA ASN A 102 -14.48 -10.19 19.30
C ASN A 102 -13.05 -9.92 18.80
N VAL A 103 -12.09 -9.86 19.73
CA VAL A 103 -10.69 -9.58 19.42
C VAL A 103 -10.04 -10.64 18.52
N SER A 104 -10.38 -11.92 18.70
CA SER A 104 -9.82 -13.02 17.91
C SER A 104 -10.25 -12.91 16.45
N LEU A 105 -11.55 -12.74 16.20
CA LEU A 105 -12.08 -12.58 14.84
C LEU A 105 -11.60 -11.27 14.19
N PHE A 106 -11.51 -10.19 14.96
CA PHE A 106 -10.94 -8.92 14.48
C PHE A 106 -9.50 -9.10 13.99
N ASN A 107 -8.64 -9.74 14.80
CA ASN A 107 -7.26 -10.02 14.41
C ASN A 107 -7.19 -10.95 13.21
N GLN A 108 -8.00 -12.02 13.17
CA GLN A 108 -8.05 -12.92 12.02
C GLN A 108 -8.39 -12.18 10.71
N VAL A 109 -9.37 -11.27 10.74
CA VAL A 109 -9.73 -10.46 9.57
C VAL A 109 -8.64 -9.46 9.22
N LEU A 110 -8.05 -8.79 10.22
CA LEU A 110 -6.94 -7.87 10.00
C LEU A 110 -5.73 -8.57 9.36
N GLU A 111 -5.39 -9.75 9.84
CA GLU A 111 -4.19 -10.48 9.41
C GLU A 111 -4.41 -11.23 8.10
N SER A 112 -5.65 -11.62 7.77
CA SER A 112 -6.00 -12.48 6.64
C SER A 112 -5.29 -12.12 5.33
N THR A 113 -5.29 -10.84 4.93
CA THR A 113 -4.68 -10.35 3.69
C THR A 113 -3.47 -9.44 3.91
N ALA A 114 -3.10 -9.11 5.15
CA ALA A 114 -1.87 -8.37 5.44
C ALA A 114 -0.65 -9.25 5.07
N GLN A 115 0.16 -8.81 4.11
CA GLN A 115 1.28 -9.60 3.58
C GLN A 115 2.60 -9.31 4.27
N ASN A 116 2.89 -8.04 4.62
CA ASN A 116 4.09 -7.70 5.37
C ASN A 116 3.81 -7.82 6.87
N LEU A 117 4.35 -8.89 7.47
CA LEU A 117 4.11 -9.24 8.87
C LEU A 117 4.75 -8.24 9.84
N GLN A 118 5.78 -7.49 9.42
CA GLN A 118 6.41 -6.45 10.23
C GLN A 118 5.40 -5.44 10.78
N PHE A 119 4.35 -5.17 10.01
CA PHE A 119 3.35 -4.17 10.33
C PHE A 119 2.18 -4.72 11.17
N LEU A 120 2.21 -6.02 11.49
CA LEU A 120 1.27 -6.67 12.40
C LEU A 120 1.77 -6.70 13.85
N ALA A 121 3.02 -6.30 14.12
CA ALA A 121 3.56 -6.20 15.48
C ALA A 121 2.66 -5.37 16.42
N LYS A 122 2.73 -5.67 17.73
CA LYS A 122 1.92 -4.99 18.78
C LYS A 122 2.18 -3.48 18.85
N SER A 123 3.39 -3.03 18.51
CA SER A 123 3.78 -1.62 18.50
C SER A 123 3.13 -0.82 17.36
N MET A 124 2.58 -1.49 16.35
CA MET A 124 2.02 -0.85 15.17
C MET A 124 0.56 -0.44 15.42
N PRO A 125 0.16 0.80 15.02
CA PRO A 125 -1.22 1.26 15.18
C PRO A 125 -2.22 0.33 14.48
N LYS A 126 -3.29 -0.01 15.20
CA LYS A 126 -4.39 -0.85 14.70
C LYS A 126 -5.62 0.00 14.38
N PRO A 127 -6.47 -0.40 13.41
CA PRO A 127 -7.73 0.28 13.17
C PRO A 127 -8.65 0.12 14.38
N GLY A 128 -9.48 1.13 14.65
CA GLY A 128 -10.51 1.05 15.70
C GLY A 128 -11.56 -0.03 15.39
N PHE A 129 -11.89 -0.19 14.10
CA PHE A 129 -12.72 -1.27 13.58
C PHE A 129 -12.46 -1.49 12.08
N ILE A 130 -12.89 -2.64 11.57
CA ILE A 130 -12.84 -3.02 10.16
C ILE A 130 -14.25 -3.07 9.61
N PHE A 131 -14.48 -2.41 8.48
CA PHE A 131 -15.70 -2.52 7.71
C PHE A 131 -15.42 -3.19 6.36
N ARG A 132 -16.21 -4.20 6.00
CA ARG A 132 -16.12 -5.00 4.76
C ARG A 132 -17.37 -4.80 3.91
N PRO A 133 -17.37 -3.83 2.99
CA PRO A 133 -18.46 -3.62 2.05
C PRO A 133 -18.70 -4.85 1.17
N ILE A 134 -19.95 -5.27 1.06
CA ILE A 134 -20.46 -6.29 0.14
C ILE A 134 -21.20 -5.70 -1.06
N HIS A 135 -21.46 -4.39 -1.05
CA HIS A 135 -22.11 -3.67 -2.14
C HIS A 135 -21.49 -2.27 -2.33
N GLN A 136 -21.52 -1.74 -3.57
CA GLN A 136 -20.92 -0.43 -3.89
C GLN A 136 -21.50 0.74 -3.07
N SER A 137 -22.80 0.72 -2.77
CA SER A 137 -23.45 1.77 -1.98
C SER A 137 -22.88 1.89 -0.57
N GLN A 138 -22.38 0.80 0.01
CA GLN A 138 -21.72 0.82 1.31
C GLN A 138 -20.37 1.51 1.27
N VAL A 139 -19.66 1.48 0.12
CA VAL A 139 -18.43 2.27 -0.06
C VAL A 139 -18.76 3.76 -0.14
N GLN A 140 -19.78 4.13 -0.92
CA GLN A 140 -20.26 5.52 -0.99
C GLN A 140 -20.66 6.05 0.38
N ALA A 141 -21.50 5.30 1.09
CA ALA A 141 -21.94 5.64 2.43
C ALA A 141 -20.77 5.70 3.43
N SER A 142 -19.77 4.82 3.31
CA SER A 142 -18.58 4.88 4.16
C SER A 142 -17.82 6.19 3.98
N ILE A 143 -17.68 6.68 2.75
CA ILE A 143 -17.04 7.97 2.47
C ILE A 143 -17.84 9.12 3.07
N ILE A 144 -19.14 9.19 2.79
CA ILE A 144 -20.04 10.23 3.30
C ILE A 144 -20.02 10.27 4.84
N CYS A 145 -20.12 9.11 5.48
CA CYS A 145 -20.15 9.00 6.93
C CYS A 145 -18.80 9.28 7.58
N SER A 146 -17.70 8.81 6.98
CA SER A 146 -16.36 9.14 7.47
C SER A 146 -16.08 10.64 7.37
N LYS A 147 -16.49 11.30 6.28
CA LYS A 147 -16.36 12.76 6.14
C LYS A 147 -17.19 13.49 7.18
N LYS A 148 -18.46 13.12 7.35
CA LYS A 148 -19.37 13.72 8.35
C LYS A 148 -18.88 13.57 9.79
N LEU A 149 -18.24 12.45 10.11
CA LEU A 149 -17.79 12.12 11.46
C LEU A 149 -16.31 12.46 11.71
N GLY A 150 -15.60 13.01 10.72
CA GLY A 150 -14.17 13.31 10.84
C GLY A 150 -13.30 12.05 11.01
N ILE A 151 -13.71 10.91 10.46
CA ILE A 151 -13.02 9.63 10.61
C ILE A 151 -12.00 9.43 9.49
N HIS A 152 -10.73 9.24 9.85
CA HIS A 152 -9.71 8.77 8.92
C HIS A 152 -9.88 7.28 8.60
N PHE A 153 -9.61 6.87 7.36
CA PHE A 153 -9.67 5.48 6.95
C PHE A 153 -8.50 5.07 6.07
N ARG A 154 -8.21 3.77 6.08
CA ARG A 154 -7.36 3.10 5.08
C ARG A 154 -8.20 2.15 4.26
N VAL A 155 -7.83 1.99 3.00
CA VAL A 155 -8.52 1.11 2.06
C VAL A 155 -7.63 -0.06 1.72
N ARG A 156 -8.16 -1.28 1.82
CA ARG A 156 -7.43 -2.50 1.51
C ARG A 156 -8.14 -3.34 0.47
N SER A 157 -7.36 -3.73 -0.53
CA SER A 157 -7.70 -4.77 -1.52
C SER A 157 -6.98 -6.06 -1.10
N GLY A 158 -5.85 -6.40 -1.73
CA GLY A 158 -5.07 -7.62 -1.43
C GLY A 158 -4.01 -7.50 -0.32
N GLY A 159 -3.82 -6.32 0.27
CA GLY A 159 -2.93 -6.11 1.43
C GLY A 159 -1.41 -6.25 1.16
N HIS A 160 -0.99 -6.07 -0.09
CA HIS A 160 0.41 -6.13 -0.56
C HIS A 160 1.19 -4.81 -0.47
N ASP A 161 0.68 -3.78 0.24
CA ASP A 161 1.42 -2.52 0.40
C ASP A 161 2.70 -2.77 1.21
N PHE A 162 3.87 -2.46 0.62
CA PHE A 162 5.19 -2.78 1.20
C PHE A 162 5.43 -2.10 2.55
N GLU A 163 4.79 -0.97 2.79
CA GLU A 163 4.87 -0.18 4.02
C GLU A 163 3.56 -0.26 4.82
N ALA A 164 2.69 -1.21 4.47
CA ALA A 164 1.40 -1.50 5.09
C ALA A 164 0.41 -0.33 5.15
N LEU A 165 0.54 0.68 4.28
CA LEU A 165 -0.32 1.87 4.32
C LEU A 165 -1.79 1.58 4.02
N SER A 166 -2.13 0.37 3.57
CA SER A 166 -3.52 -0.08 3.41
C SER A 166 -4.17 -0.58 4.71
N TYR A 167 -3.41 -0.86 5.77
CA TYR A 167 -3.95 -1.37 7.05
C TYR A 167 -3.28 -0.77 8.31
N VAL A 168 -2.34 0.15 8.15
CA VAL A 168 -1.70 0.92 9.22
C VAL A 168 -1.76 2.41 8.89
N SER A 169 -2.08 3.23 9.89
CA SER A 169 -1.93 4.69 9.83
C SER A 169 -1.01 5.20 10.93
N ARG A 170 0.02 5.96 10.54
CA ARG A 170 0.95 6.66 11.46
C ARG A 170 0.63 8.15 11.56
N ILE A 171 -0.03 8.71 10.56
CA ILE A 171 -0.40 10.14 10.54
C ILE A 171 -1.62 10.46 11.40
N GLU A 172 -2.59 9.54 11.52
CA GLU A 172 -3.85 9.79 12.21
C GLU A 172 -4.38 8.55 12.92
N LYS A 173 -4.82 8.76 14.16
CA LYS A 173 -5.40 7.75 15.06
C LYS A 173 -6.55 8.38 15.86
N PRO A 174 -7.67 7.68 16.09
CA PRO A 174 -8.01 6.38 15.53
C PRO A 174 -8.30 6.45 14.02
N PHE A 175 -8.23 5.31 13.34
CA PHE A 175 -8.62 5.16 11.93
C PHE A 175 -9.45 3.90 11.73
N ILE A 176 -10.19 3.82 10.63
CA ILE A 176 -10.96 2.62 10.26
C ILE A 176 -10.32 1.93 9.05
N LEU A 177 -10.50 0.61 8.95
CA LEU A 177 -10.07 -0.15 7.79
C LEU A 177 -11.28 -0.49 6.92
N LEU A 178 -11.31 0.03 5.69
CA LEU A 178 -12.25 -0.36 4.66
C LEU A 178 -11.65 -1.48 3.81
N ASP A 179 -12.09 -2.71 4.04
CA ASP A 179 -11.55 -3.90 3.38
C ASP A 179 -12.49 -4.36 2.25
N LEU A 180 -12.03 -4.21 1.01
CA LEU A 180 -12.80 -4.42 -0.21
C LEU A 180 -12.82 -5.88 -0.68
N SER A 181 -12.26 -6.82 0.09
CA SER A 181 -12.11 -8.23 -0.32
C SER A 181 -13.42 -8.97 -0.61
N LYS A 182 -14.58 -8.38 -0.30
CA LYS A 182 -15.90 -8.94 -0.67
C LYS A 182 -16.42 -8.44 -2.02
N LEU A 183 -15.88 -7.34 -2.54
CA LEU A 183 -16.17 -6.83 -3.89
C LEU A 183 -15.18 -7.44 -4.87
N LYS A 184 -15.42 -8.69 -5.30
CA LYS A 184 -14.46 -9.46 -6.11
C LYS A 184 -15.05 -10.11 -7.36
N GLN A 185 -16.17 -9.57 -7.86
CA GLN A 185 -16.76 -10.04 -9.11
C GLN A 185 -15.81 -9.79 -10.29
N ILE A 186 -15.76 -10.75 -11.22
CA ILE A 186 -14.98 -10.68 -12.46
C ILE A 186 -15.88 -11.14 -13.60
N ASN A 187 -16.12 -10.26 -14.57
CA ASN A 187 -16.96 -10.51 -15.73
C ASN A 187 -16.09 -10.38 -16.98
N VAL A 188 -15.70 -11.51 -17.55
CA VAL A 188 -14.88 -11.59 -18.76
C VAL A 188 -15.78 -11.69 -19.99
N ASP A 189 -15.54 -10.81 -20.96
CA ASP A 189 -16.24 -10.78 -22.23
C ASP A 189 -15.21 -10.86 -23.37
N ILE A 190 -15.18 -12.02 -24.03
CA ILE A 190 -14.24 -12.31 -25.11
C ILE A 190 -14.64 -11.58 -26.40
N GLU A 191 -15.93 -11.34 -26.63
CA GLU A 191 -16.42 -10.68 -27.84
C GLU A 191 -15.98 -9.21 -27.87
N SER A 192 -16.07 -8.51 -26.73
CA SER A 192 -15.55 -7.14 -26.61
C SER A 192 -14.06 -7.05 -26.26
N ASN A 193 -13.37 -8.19 -26.14
CA ASN A 193 -11.97 -8.29 -25.72
C ASN A 193 -11.70 -7.50 -24.42
N SER A 194 -12.59 -7.62 -23.44
CA SER A 194 -12.54 -6.84 -22.20
C SER A 194 -13.01 -7.62 -20.98
N ALA A 195 -12.73 -7.08 -19.79
CA ALA A 195 -13.31 -7.60 -18.56
C ALA A 195 -13.58 -6.50 -17.54
N TRP A 196 -14.66 -6.63 -16.77
CA TRP A 196 -14.89 -5.84 -15.56
C TRP A 196 -14.38 -6.60 -14.34
N VAL A 197 -13.54 -5.95 -13.52
CA VAL A 197 -12.88 -6.58 -12.38
C VAL A 197 -13.01 -5.70 -11.14
N GLN A 198 -13.69 -6.21 -10.11
CA GLN A 198 -13.86 -5.50 -8.83
C GLN A 198 -12.57 -5.49 -7.99
N PRO A 199 -12.35 -4.50 -7.11
CA PRO A 199 -11.06 -4.22 -6.47
C PRO A 199 -10.61 -5.30 -5.49
N GLY A 200 -11.52 -6.10 -4.94
CA GLY A 200 -11.22 -7.20 -4.03
C GLY A 200 -10.70 -8.46 -4.72
N ALA A 201 -10.81 -8.54 -6.06
CA ALA A 201 -10.23 -9.64 -6.82
C ALA A 201 -8.70 -9.59 -6.82
N THR A 202 -8.09 -10.76 -6.84
CA THR A 202 -6.65 -10.93 -7.01
C THR A 202 -6.24 -11.17 -8.45
N LEU A 203 -4.95 -11.00 -8.75
CA LEU A 203 -4.40 -11.31 -10.07
C LEU A 203 -4.60 -12.78 -10.45
N GLY A 204 -4.46 -13.71 -9.49
CA GLY A 204 -4.72 -15.13 -9.71
C GLY A 204 -6.17 -15.41 -10.10
N GLU A 205 -7.14 -14.85 -9.36
CA GLU A 205 -8.56 -14.96 -9.71
C GLU A 205 -8.84 -14.38 -11.11
N LEU A 206 -8.23 -13.24 -11.47
CA LEU A 206 -8.36 -12.66 -12.80
C LEU A 206 -7.81 -13.58 -13.89
N TYR A 207 -6.58 -14.08 -13.73
CA TYR A 207 -5.95 -14.95 -14.71
C TYR A 207 -6.76 -16.22 -14.93
N TYR A 208 -7.24 -16.83 -13.84
CA TYR A 208 -8.10 -18.01 -13.90
C TYR A 208 -9.37 -17.74 -14.71
N ARG A 209 -10.09 -16.65 -14.42
CA ARG A 209 -11.35 -16.31 -15.11
C ARG A 209 -11.16 -15.99 -16.59
N ILE A 210 -10.02 -15.41 -16.97
CA ILE A 210 -9.69 -15.21 -18.39
C ILE A 210 -9.44 -16.57 -19.06
N ALA A 211 -8.61 -17.42 -18.45
CA ALA A 211 -8.25 -18.72 -18.99
C ALA A 211 -9.45 -19.69 -19.10
N GLU A 212 -10.41 -19.59 -18.18
CA GLU A 212 -11.69 -20.31 -18.20
C GLU A 212 -12.52 -19.97 -19.45
N LYS A 213 -12.42 -18.74 -19.95
CA LYS A 213 -13.13 -18.28 -21.15
C LYS A 213 -12.35 -18.45 -22.44
N SER A 214 -11.02 -18.36 -22.40
CA SER A 214 -10.18 -18.45 -23.59
C SER A 214 -8.73 -18.79 -23.27
N LYS A 215 -8.16 -19.73 -24.04
CA LYS A 215 -6.74 -20.11 -23.99
C LYS A 215 -5.79 -19.16 -24.72
N ILE A 216 -6.32 -18.20 -25.48
CA ILE A 216 -5.55 -17.24 -26.31
C ILE A 216 -5.73 -15.79 -25.88
N HIS A 217 -6.30 -15.57 -24.70
CA HIS A 217 -6.43 -14.25 -24.09
C HIS A 217 -5.67 -14.23 -22.77
N GLY A 218 -5.04 -13.09 -22.46
CA GLY A 218 -4.36 -12.84 -21.20
C GLY A 218 -4.50 -11.38 -20.77
N PHE A 219 -3.80 -11.01 -19.70
CA PHE A 219 -3.73 -9.62 -19.23
C PHE A 219 -2.33 -9.29 -18.70
N PRO A 220 -1.71 -8.17 -19.10
CA PRO A 220 -0.33 -7.83 -18.71
C PRO A 220 -0.27 -7.31 -17.26
N ALA A 221 -0.28 -8.22 -16.30
CA ALA A 221 -0.17 -7.92 -14.88
C ALA A 221 0.91 -8.76 -14.17
N GLY A 222 0.95 -8.71 -12.84
CA GLY A 222 2.07 -9.12 -12.00
C GLY A 222 2.24 -10.63 -11.83
N LEU A 223 3.40 -11.00 -11.30
CA LEU A 223 3.79 -12.40 -11.08
C LEU A 223 3.11 -13.00 -9.84
N CYS A 224 2.98 -12.20 -8.78
CA CYS A 224 2.42 -12.64 -7.51
C CYS A 224 0.89 -12.74 -7.62
N THR A 225 0.34 -13.94 -7.50
CA THR A 225 -1.08 -14.22 -7.77
C THR A 225 -2.02 -13.70 -6.70
N SER A 226 -1.57 -13.58 -5.44
CA SER A 226 -2.37 -13.05 -4.33
C SER A 226 -2.46 -11.51 -4.27
N VAL A 227 -1.82 -10.80 -5.20
CA VAL A 227 -1.87 -9.34 -5.28
C VAL A 227 -3.28 -8.90 -5.67
N GLY A 228 -3.87 -7.98 -4.90
CA GLY A 228 -5.21 -7.44 -5.18
C GLY A 228 -5.19 -6.34 -6.25
N ILE A 229 -6.09 -6.45 -7.23
CA ILE A 229 -6.11 -5.56 -8.40
C ILE A 229 -6.39 -4.10 -8.04
N GLY A 230 -7.16 -3.86 -6.98
CA GLY A 230 -7.58 -2.51 -6.56
C GLY A 230 -6.39 -1.59 -6.25
N GLY A 231 -5.37 -2.10 -5.57
CA GLY A 231 -4.13 -1.34 -5.32
C GLY A 231 -3.13 -1.46 -6.48
N TYR A 232 -2.98 -2.67 -7.03
CA TYR A 232 -1.98 -2.96 -8.06
C TYR A 232 -2.07 -2.05 -9.28
N MET A 233 -3.29 -1.85 -9.80
CA MET A 233 -3.53 -1.05 -11.00
C MET A 233 -3.18 0.42 -10.80
N THR A 234 -3.41 0.93 -9.59
CA THR A 234 -3.22 2.35 -9.28
C THR A 234 -1.76 2.79 -9.27
N GLY A 235 -0.82 1.86 -9.17
CA GLY A 235 0.61 2.11 -9.36
C GLY A 235 1.14 1.72 -10.73
N GLY A 236 0.27 1.41 -11.70
CA GLY A 236 0.64 0.99 -13.06
C GLY A 236 0.62 -0.53 -13.23
N GLY A 237 1.45 -1.26 -12.48
CA GLY A 237 1.44 -2.73 -12.49
C GLY A 237 2.20 -3.34 -13.67
N TYR A 238 3.36 -3.94 -13.40
CA TYR A 238 4.18 -4.63 -14.41
C TYR A 238 4.16 -6.15 -14.24
N GLY A 239 4.54 -6.89 -15.28
CA GLY A 239 4.85 -8.33 -15.24
C GLY A 239 5.48 -8.84 -16.53
N THR A 240 5.38 -10.15 -16.81
CA THR A 240 6.13 -10.78 -17.92
C THR A 240 5.73 -10.28 -19.31
N LEU A 241 4.48 -9.82 -19.47
CA LEU A 241 3.96 -9.31 -20.73
C LEU A 241 4.29 -7.83 -21.01
N MET A 242 4.96 -7.13 -20.07
CA MET A 242 5.13 -5.67 -20.16
C MET A 242 5.90 -5.20 -21.38
N ARG A 243 6.83 -6.01 -21.90
CA ARG A 243 7.63 -5.67 -23.08
C ARG A 243 6.83 -5.72 -24.37
N LYS A 244 5.72 -6.47 -24.41
CA LYS A 244 4.84 -6.57 -25.58
C LYS A 244 3.61 -5.67 -25.47
N TYR A 245 3.04 -5.54 -24.26
CA TYR A 245 1.74 -4.89 -24.07
C TYR A 245 1.74 -3.70 -23.09
N GLY A 246 2.89 -3.35 -22.50
CA GLY A 246 2.96 -2.30 -21.49
C GLY A 246 2.45 -2.73 -20.12
N LEU A 247 2.15 -1.77 -19.26
CA LEU A 247 1.67 -2.01 -17.91
C LEU A 247 0.18 -2.38 -17.89
N ALA A 248 -0.27 -2.92 -16.77
CA ALA A 248 -1.67 -3.17 -16.51
C ALA A 248 -2.49 -1.85 -16.64
N GLY A 249 -1.95 -0.74 -16.14
CA GLY A 249 -2.52 0.61 -16.22
C GLY A 249 -2.57 1.20 -17.63
N ASP A 250 -1.72 0.72 -18.54
CA ASP A 250 -1.78 1.07 -19.97
C ASP A 250 -2.96 0.36 -20.68
N ASN A 251 -3.50 -0.70 -20.07
CA ASN A 251 -4.53 -1.58 -20.64
C ASN A 251 -5.89 -1.42 -19.93
N VAL A 252 -6.19 -0.22 -19.44
CA VAL A 252 -7.49 0.13 -18.82
C VAL A 252 -8.33 0.93 -19.81
N LEU A 253 -9.57 0.48 -20.02
CA LEU A 253 -10.56 1.13 -20.89
C LEU A 253 -11.46 2.10 -20.13
N ASP A 254 -11.87 1.70 -18.93
CA ASP A 254 -12.85 2.40 -18.08
C ASP A 254 -12.68 1.97 -16.62
N VAL A 255 -13.45 2.59 -15.73
CA VAL A 255 -13.40 2.39 -14.28
C VAL A 255 -14.76 2.71 -13.69
N LYS A 256 -15.04 2.18 -12.50
CA LYS A 256 -16.07 2.71 -11.58
C LYS A 256 -15.36 3.06 -10.29
N MET A 257 -15.56 4.26 -9.76
CA MET A 257 -14.92 4.70 -8.51
C MET A 257 -15.83 5.63 -7.70
N VAL A 258 -15.47 5.85 -6.44
CA VAL A 258 -16.12 6.82 -5.56
C VAL A 258 -15.15 7.95 -5.21
N ASP A 259 -15.60 9.19 -5.39
CA ASP A 259 -14.84 10.41 -5.05
C ASP A 259 -14.99 10.82 -3.57
N ALA A 260 -14.42 11.98 -3.21
CA ALA A 260 -14.40 12.47 -1.82
C ALA A 260 -15.78 12.93 -1.31
N ASN A 261 -16.75 13.07 -2.21
CA ASN A 261 -18.13 13.45 -1.89
C ASN A 261 -19.07 12.23 -1.88
N GLY A 262 -18.54 11.02 -2.10
CA GLY A 262 -19.35 9.80 -2.14
C GLY A 262 -20.06 9.57 -3.49
N LYS A 263 -19.72 10.32 -4.53
CA LYS A 263 -20.33 10.17 -5.85
C LYS A 263 -19.68 9.02 -6.60
N LEU A 264 -20.52 8.17 -7.21
CA LEU A 264 -20.08 7.13 -8.14
C LEU A 264 -19.73 7.76 -9.49
N LEU A 265 -18.52 7.50 -9.97
CA LEU A 265 -17.99 8.02 -11.22
C LEU A 265 -17.52 6.88 -12.10
N ASP A 266 -17.91 6.89 -13.36
CA ASP A 266 -17.21 6.20 -14.45
C ASP A 266 -16.20 7.13 -15.14
N ARG A 267 -15.49 6.66 -16.17
CA ARG A 267 -14.53 7.49 -16.91
C ARG A 267 -15.15 8.78 -17.45
N ALA A 268 -16.36 8.69 -18.02
CA ALA A 268 -17.04 9.85 -18.58
C ALA A 268 -17.36 10.90 -17.51
N ALA A 269 -17.89 10.47 -16.36
CA ALA A 269 -18.28 11.35 -15.27
C ALA A 269 -17.08 11.95 -14.51
N MET A 270 -15.94 11.25 -14.43
CA MET A 270 -14.74 11.77 -13.75
C MET A 270 -13.86 12.67 -14.62
N GLY A 271 -13.97 12.54 -15.94
CA GLY A 271 -13.11 13.20 -16.91
C GLY A 271 -11.71 12.59 -17.02
N GLU A 272 -11.03 12.91 -18.13
CA GLU A 272 -9.77 12.26 -18.50
C GLU A 272 -8.61 12.53 -17.54
N ASP A 273 -8.62 13.65 -16.82
CA ASP A 273 -7.58 13.97 -15.84
C ASP A 273 -7.60 13.00 -14.66
N LEU A 274 -8.75 12.79 -14.03
CA LEU A 274 -8.86 11.84 -12.92
C LEU A 274 -8.65 10.41 -13.43
N PHE A 275 -9.19 10.07 -14.61
CA PHE A 275 -8.94 8.77 -15.24
C PHE A 275 -7.45 8.53 -15.55
N TRP A 276 -6.69 9.56 -15.92
CA TRP A 276 -5.24 9.50 -16.05
C TRP A 276 -4.58 9.26 -14.68
N ALA A 277 -4.92 10.06 -13.66
CA ALA A 277 -4.27 10.00 -12.34
C ALA A 277 -4.37 8.62 -11.66
N ILE A 278 -5.51 7.94 -11.79
CA ILE A 278 -5.72 6.65 -11.12
C ILE A 278 -5.00 5.47 -11.79
N ARG A 279 -4.46 5.62 -13.01
CA ARG A 279 -3.80 4.53 -13.76
C ARG A 279 -2.30 4.42 -13.51
N GLY A 280 -1.81 5.04 -12.44
CA GLY A 280 -0.39 5.01 -12.10
C GLY A 280 0.03 5.96 -10.98
N GLY A 281 -0.84 6.87 -10.52
CA GLY A 281 -0.53 7.91 -9.54
C GLY A 281 -0.41 7.46 -8.08
N GLY A 282 -0.47 6.15 -7.83
CA GLY A 282 -0.46 5.58 -6.49
C GLY A 282 -1.84 5.54 -5.84
N GLY A 283 -2.23 4.37 -5.35
CA GLY A 283 -3.53 4.15 -4.72
C GLY A 283 -3.73 4.99 -3.46
N ALA A 284 -5.01 5.18 -3.10
CA ALA A 284 -5.45 5.91 -1.91
C ALA A 284 -5.12 7.42 -1.88
N SER A 285 -4.91 8.04 -3.05
CA SER A 285 -4.78 9.51 -3.17
C SER A 285 -5.99 10.20 -3.81
N PHE A 286 -6.82 9.49 -4.59
CA PHE A 286 -7.80 10.14 -5.49
C PHE A 286 -9.25 9.64 -5.35
N GLY A 287 -9.49 8.64 -4.49
CA GLY A 287 -10.79 7.97 -4.40
C GLY A 287 -10.67 6.48 -4.14
N ILE A 288 -11.82 5.80 -4.20
CA ILE A 288 -11.91 4.34 -4.05
C ILE A 288 -12.41 3.73 -5.35
N VAL A 289 -11.55 2.97 -6.03
CA VAL A 289 -11.94 2.21 -7.22
C VAL A 289 -12.83 1.02 -6.81
N LEU A 290 -13.94 0.86 -7.52
CA LEU A 290 -14.95 -0.18 -7.36
C LEU A 290 -14.96 -1.21 -8.50
N ALA A 291 -14.48 -0.84 -9.68
CA ALA A 291 -14.21 -1.80 -10.74
C ALA A 291 -13.27 -1.21 -11.80
N TRP A 292 -12.41 -2.03 -12.39
CA TRP A 292 -11.64 -1.69 -13.59
C TRP A 292 -12.27 -2.37 -14.80
N LYS A 293 -12.46 -1.64 -15.90
CA LYS A 293 -12.68 -2.26 -17.21
C LYS A 293 -11.35 -2.38 -17.90
N ILE A 294 -10.85 -3.59 -18.04
CA ILE A 294 -9.55 -3.88 -18.64
C ILE A 294 -9.70 -4.32 -20.10
N LYS A 295 -8.68 -4.03 -20.92
CA LYS A 295 -8.51 -4.58 -22.26
C LYS A 295 -7.73 -5.88 -22.15
N LEU A 296 -8.28 -6.98 -22.66
CA LEU A 296 -7.55 -8.24 -22.76
C LEU A 296 -6.56 -8.18 -23.92
N VAL A 297 -5.51 -9.00 -23.85
CA VAL A 297 -4.46 -9.04 -24.86
C VAL A 297 -4.33 -10.44 -25.45
N PRO A 298 -3.97 -10.57 -26.74
CA PRO A 298 -3.77 -11.88 -27.34
C PRO A 298 -2.52 -12.56 -26.76
N VAL A 299 -2.62 -13.85 -26.50
CA VAL A 299 -1.48 -14.72 -26.16
C VAL A 299 -1.54 -15.96 -27.07
N PRO A 300 -0.40 -16.50 -27.50
CA PRO A 300 -0.40 -17.72 -28.30
C PRO A 300 -0.92 -18.90 -27.47
N LYS A 301 -1.44 -19.93 -28.16
CA LYS A 301 -1.84 -21.19 -27.51
C LYS A 301 -0.69 -21.85 -26.75
N THR A 302 0.54 -21.68 -27.28
CA THR A 302 1.77 -22.21 -26.72
C THR A 302 2.73 -21.07 -26.38
N VAL A 303 3.17 -21.05 -25.13
CA VAL A 303 4.20 -20.18 -24.57
C VAL A 303 5.35 -21.07 -24.11
N THR A 304 6.58 -20.60 -24.23
CA THR A 304 7.76 -21.32 -23.71
C THR A 304 8.30 -20.59 -22.49
N VAL A 305 8.52 -21.31 -21.40
CA VAL A 305 9.25 -20.80 -20.22
C VAL A 305 10.58 -21.53 -20.06
N PHE A 306 11.53 -20.89 -19.39
CA PHE A 306 12.80 -21.53 -19.02
C PHE A 306 13.37 -20.94 -17.74
N THR A 307 14.23 -21.74 -17.08
CA THR A 307 15.08 -21.29 -15.98
C THR A 307 16.50 -21.76 -16.24
N VAL A 308 17.46 -20.84 -16.30
CA VAL A 308 18.89 -21.16 -16.36
C VAL A 308 19.58 -20.47 -15.18
N THR A 309 20.35 -21.22 -14.39
CA THR A 309 21.10 -20.68 -13.25
C THR A 309 22.58 -20.73 -13.55
N LYS A 310 23.29 -19.63 -13.30
CA LYS A 310 24.75 -19.55 -13.29
C LYS A 310 25.23 -19.20 -11.89
N THR A 311 26.26 -19.86 -11.40
CA THR A 311 27.01 -19.41 -10.22
C THR A 311 28.11 -18.43 -10.62
N LEU A 312 28.75 -17.75 -9.65
CA LEU A 312 29.90 -16.88 -9.96
C LEU A 312 31.06 -17.65 -10.57
N GLU A 313 31.24 -18.92 -10.21
CA GLU A 313 32.30 -19.77 -10.76
C GLU A 313 32.02 -20.10 -12.22
N GLN A 314 30.75 -20.39 -12.56
CA GLN A 314 30.33 -20.68 -13.93
C GLN A 314 30.33 -19.45 -14.84
N ASP A 315 30.13 -18.24 -14.30
CA ASP A 315 30.23 -16.96 -15.01
C ASP A 315 31.38 -16.11 -14.46
N ALA A 316 32.56 -16.67 -14.23
CA ALA A 316 33.68 -16.01 -13.54
C ALA A 316 34.11 -14.66 -14.14
N ARG A 317 33.93 -14.49 -15.45
CA ARG A 317 34.21 -13.24 -16.17
C ARG A 317 32.98 -12.31 -16.29
N LEU A 318 31.86 -12.67 -15.66
CA LEU A 318 30.58 -11.97 -15.66
C LEU A 318 30.05 -11.67 -17.07
N LYS A 319 30.36 -12.52 -18.05
CA LYS A 319 29.99 -12.32 -19.46
C LYS A 319 28.49 -12.44 -19.63
N THR A 320 27.87 -13.42 -18.97
CA THR A 320 26.44 -13.72 -19.12
C THR A 320 25.60 -12.56 -18.59
N ILE A 321 25.85 -12.10 -17.36
CA ILE A 321 25.08 -11.01 -16.76
C ILE A 321 25.36 -9.67 -17.46
N SER A 322 26.61 -9.41 -17.87
CA SER A 322 26.95 -8.19 -18.61
C SER A 322 26.25 -8.15 -19.96
N LYS A 323 26.22 -9.27 -20.68
CA LYS A 323 25.48 -9.38 -21.93
C LYS A 323 23.98 -9.18 -21.72
N TRP A 324 23.40 -9.80 -20.69
CA TRP A 324 21.98 -9.62 -20.35
C TRP A 324 21.63 -8.13 -20.19
N GLN A 325 22.45 -7.35 -19.48
CA GLN A 325 22.21 -5.91 -19.31
C GLN A 325 22.19 -5.15 -20.66
N GLN A 326 23.00 -5.57 -21.63
CA GLN A 326 23.10 -4.94 -22.94
C GLN A 326 21.93 -5.28 -23.86
N ILE A 327 21.41 -6.51 -23.80
CA ILE A 327 20.43 -7.02 -24.77
C ILE A 327 19.00 -7.08 -24.24
N SER A 328 18.80 -7.13 -22.92
CA SER A 328 17.49 -7.46 -22.34
C SER A 328 16.38 -6.45 -22.65
N SER A 329 16.74 -5.18 -22.86
CA SER A 329 15.80 -4.15 -23.32
C SER A 329 15.61 -4.12 -24.84
N LYS A 330 16.54 -4.69 -25.61
CA LYS A 330 16.62 -4.57 -27.08
C LYS A 330 16.18 -5.82 -27.84
N ILE A 331 16.15 -6.98 -27.17
CA ILE A 331 15.66 -8.23 -27.74
C ILE A 331 14.17 -8.11 -28.15
N ILE A 332 13.69 -8.98 -29.03
CA ILE A 332 12.29 -8.97 -29.55
C ILE A 332 11.24 -8.86 -28.42
N GLU A 333 10.08 -8.27 -28.70
CA GLU A 333 9.09 -7.91 -27.66
C GLU A 333 8.41 -9.14 -27.03
N GLU A 334 8.41 -10.27 -27.75
CA GLU A 334 7.85 -11.56 -27.35
C GLU A 334 8.59 -12.23 -26.20
N ILE A 335 9.84 -11.83 -25.91
CA ILE A 335 10.65 -12.46 -24.87
C ILE A 335 10.83 -11.55 -23.66
N HIS A 336 10.65 -12.12 -22.48
CA HIS A 336 10.90 -11.48 -21.19
C HIS A 336 11.86 -12.35 -20.39
N ILE A 337 13.04 -11.83 -20.05
CA ILE A 337 14.05 -12.56 -19.27
C ILE A 337 14.40 -11.73 -18.04
N ARG A 338 13.89 -12.12 -16.86
CA ARG A 338 14.29 -11.50 -15.59
C ARG A 338 15.47 -12.23 -14.97
N VAL A 339 16.22 -11.55 -14.13
CA VAL A 339 17.35 -12.14 -13.39
C VAL A 339 17.10 -12.00 -11.89
N VAL A 340 17.21 -13.10 -11.15
CA VAL A 340 17.19 -13.09 -9.69
C VAL A 340 18.60 -13.38 -9.19
N LEU A 341 19.14 -12.46 -8.40
CA LEU A 341 20.46 -12.55 -7.77
C LEU A 341 20.29 -12.90 -6.30
N ARG A 342 20.89 -14.00 -5.85
CA ARG A 342 20.81 -14.49 -4.47
C ARG A 342 22.13 -15.10 -4.02
N ALA A 343 22.50 -14.88 -2.76
CA ALA A 343 23.54 -15.69 -2.14
C ALA A 343 23.11 -17.16 -2.03
N ALA A 344 24.05 -18.08 -2.21
CA ALA A 344 23.86 -19.52 -2.07
C ALA A 344 25.09 -20.16 -1.41
N GLY A 345 24.93 -21.38 -0.89
CA GLY A 345 25.99 -22.12 -0.19
C GLY A 345 25.94 -21.97 1.33
N ASN A 346 26.82 -22.71 2.02
CA ASN A 346 26.90 -22.79 3.49
C ASN A 346 28.00 -21.87 4.05
N ASP A 347 28.02 -21.67 5.38
CA ASP A 347 29.03 -20.86 6.06
C ASP A 347 30.44 -21.44 5.82
N GLY A 348 31.22 -20.76 4.97
CA GLY A 348 32.56 -21.17 4.53
C GLY A 348 32.75 -21.20 3.01
N ASN A 349 31.68 -21.40 2.22
CA ASN A 349 31.75 -21.46 0.75
C ASN A 349 30.51 -20.78 0.11
N LYS A 350 30.30 -19.50 0.43
CA LYS A 350 29.19 -18.71 -0.12
C LYS A 350 29.53 -18.20 -1.51
N THR A 351 28.59 -18.36 -2.43
CA THR A 351 28.64 -17.81 -3.79
C THR A 351 27.37 -17.01 -4.09
N VAL A 352 27.27 -16.44 -5.29
CA VAL A 352 26.03 -15.84 -5.80
C VAL A 352 25.51 -16.66 -6.97
N THR A 353 24.21 -16.94 -6.93
CA THR A 353 23.46 -17.50 -8.05
C THR A 353 22.77 -16.39 -8.82
N MET A 354 22.88 -16.47 -10.14
CA MET A 354 22.19 -15.64 -11.12
C MET A 354 21.18 -16.53 -11.84
N THR A 355 19.92 -16.43 -11.45
CA THR A 355 18.84 -17.24 -12.03
C THR A 355 18.12 -16.42 -13.11
N TYR A 356 18.24 -16.83 -14.36
CA TYR A 356 17.58 -16.23 -15.52
C TYR A 356 16.26 -16.95 -15.76
N LEU A 357 15.14 -16.27 -15.51
CA LEU A 357 13.81 -16.81 -15.74
C LEU A 357 13.18 -16.14 -16.96
N GLY A 358 12.89 -16.96 -17.97
CA GLY A 358 12.38 -16.51 -19.26
C GLY A 358 10.93 -16.90 -19.52
N GLN A 359 10.23 -16.03 -20.24
CA GLN A 359 8.95 -16.33 -20.92
C GLN A 359 9.06 -15.86 -22.36
N PHE A 360 8.69 -16.71 -23.30
CA PHE A 360 8.63 -16.42 -24.72
C PHE A 360 7.23 -16.72 -25.26
N LEU A 361 6.63 -15.74 -25.91
CA LEU A 361 5.31 -15.88 -26.53
C LEU A 361 5.41 -16.61 -27.88
N GLY A 362 5.76 -17.89 -27.81
CA GLY A 362 5.86 -18.81 -28.93
C GLY A 362 6.48 -20.14 -28.52
N GLU A 363 6.78 -20.96 -29.52
CA GLU A 363 7.35 -22.31 -29.37
C GLU A 363 8.85 -22.30 -29.10
N LYS A 364 9.35 -23.37 -28.46
CA LYS A 364 10.73 -23.47 -27.98
C LYS A 364 11.75 -23.51 -29.11
N GLY A 365 11.39 -24.08 -30.26
CA GLY A 365 12.28 -24.13 -31.44
C GLY A 365 12.63 -22.72 -31.93
N THR A 366 11.65 -21.82 -31.98
CA THR A 366 11.85 -20.41 -32.34
C THR A 366 12.62 -19.67 -31.25
N LEU A 367 12.31 -19.93 -29.98
CA LEU A 367 13.06 -19.37 -28.85
C LEU A 367 14.55 -19.67 -28.95
N LEU A 368 14.92 -20.93 -29.19
CA LEU A 368 16.33 -21.35 -29.24
C LEU A 368 17.10 -20.61 -30.34
N LYS A 369 16.52 -20.47 -31.54
CA LYS A 369 17.12 -19.69 -32.64
C LYS A 369 17.32 -18.22 -32.27
N VAL A 370 16.35 -17.62 -31.60
CA VAL A 370 16.44 -16.23 -31.12
C VAL A 370 17.56 -16.10 -30.10
N MET A 371 17.65 -17.03 -29.14
CA MET A 371 18.62 -16.99 -28.06
C MET A 371 20.05 -17.28 -28.54
N GLU A 372 20.23 -18.20 -29.49
CA GLU A 372 21.53 -18.46 -30.12
C GLU A 372 22.11 -17.21 -30.79
N LYS A 373 21.27 -16.41 -31.45
CA LYS A 373 21.69 -15.16 -32.10
C LYS A 373 21.88 -14.01 -31.12
N ALA A 374 20.96 -13.84 -30.17
CA ALA A 374 20.89 -12.63 -29.34
C ALA A 374 21.63 -12.76 -28.01
N PHE A 375 21.67 -13.95 -27.42
CA PHE A 375 22.23 -14.19 -26.09
C PHE A 375 22.82 -15.61 -25.93
N PRO A 376 23.78 -16.02 -26.80
CA PRO A 376 24.40 -17.34 -26.73
C PRO A 376 25.16 -17.59 -25.43
N GLU A 377 25.65 -16.54 -24.75
CA GLU A 377 26.37 -16.63 -23.49
C GLU A 377 25.55 -17.28 -22.36
N LEU A 378 24.21 -17.23 -22.45
CA LEU A 378 23.36 -17.93 -21.49
C LEU A 378 23.50 -19.46 -21.58
N GLY A 379 23.76 -19.97 -22.79
CA GLY A 379 23.83 -21.40 -23.07
C GLY A 379 22.48 -22.11 -22.91
N LEU A 380 21.39 -21.46 -23.32
CA LEU A 380 20.05 -22.03 -23.24
C LEU A 380 19.94 -23.25 -24.18
N THR A 381 19.46 -24.37 -23.66
CA THR A 381 19.24 -25.60 -24.42
C THR A 381 17.76 -25.99 -24.45
N GLN A 382 17.42 -26.94 -25.31
CA GLN A 382 16.05 -27.48 -25.38
C GLN A 382 15.59 -28.12 -24.06
N LYS A 383 16.52 -28.68 -23.26
CA LYS A 383 16.20 -29.32 -21.97
C LYS A 383 15.78 -28.31 -20.90
N ASP A 384 16.17 -27.04 -21.05
CA ASP A 384 15.82 -25.96 -20.13
C ASP A 384 14.44 -25.36 -20.42
N CYS A 385 13.84 -25.70 -21.56
CA CYS A 385 12.63 -25.08 -22.09
C CYS A 385 11.40 -25.98 -21.92
N THR A 386 10.32 -25.41 -21.36
CA THR A 386 9.02 -26.07 -21.24
C THR A 386 7.96 -25.28 -21.98
N GLU A 387 7.25 -25.95 -22.89
CA GLU A 387 6.08 -25.40 -23.58
C GLU A 387 4.82 -25.64 -22.76
N MET A 388 4.00 -24.60 -22.61
CA MET A 388 2.79 -24.60 -21.80
C MET A 388 1.83 -23.50 -22.27
N SER A 389 0.61 -23.49 -21.74
CA SER A 389 -0.31 -22.38 -21.92
C SER A 389 0.12 -21.13 -21.14
N TRP A 390 -0.43 -19.97 -21.48
CA TRP A 390 -0.13 -18.73 -20.74
C TRP A 390 -0.53 -18.80 -19.26
N ILE A 391 -1.62 -19.49 -18.91
CA ILE A 391 -2.07 -19.61 -17.52
C ILE A 391 -1.13 -20.49 -16.69
N GLU A 392 -0.56 -21.54 -17.29
CA GLU A 392 0.47 -22.35 -16.67
C GLU A 392 1.78 -21.56 -16.51
N ALA A 393 2.12 -20.71 -17.49
CA ALA A 393 3.26 -19.80 -17.36
C ALA A 393 3.04 -18.78 -16.20
N ALA A 394 1.80 -18.34 -15.97
CA ALA A 394 1.47 -17.51 -14.81
C ALA A 394 1.70 -18.25 -13.47
N LEU A 395 1.37 -19.54 -13.39
CA LEU A 395 1.71 -20.39 -12.23
C LEU A 395 3.22 -20.54 -12.04
N PHE A 396 3.95 -20.85 -13.13
CA PHE A 396 5.40 -20.97 -13.13
C PHE A 396 6.06 -19.70 -12.57
N HIS A 397 5.66 -18.52 -13.05
CA HIS A 397 6.19 -17.26 -12.56
C HIS A 397 5.71 -16.87 -11.16
N GLY A 398 4.53 -17.35 -10.76
CA GLY A 398 4.01 -17.24 -9.39
C GLY A 398 4.75 -18.12 -8.37
N GLY A 399 5.66 -18.99 -8.81
CA GLY A 399 6.45 -19.86 -7.96
C GLY A 399 5.70 -21.13 -7.51
N PHE A 400 4.64 -21.49 -8.22
CA PHE A 400 3.93 -22.74 -7.96
C PHE A 400 4.73 -23.93 -8.54
N PRO A 401 4.65 -25.13 -7.92
CA PRO A 401 5.23 -26.34 -8.50
C PRO A 401 4.69 -26.62 -9.91
N THR A 402 5.57 -27.05 -10.81
CA THR A 402 5.18 -27.47 -12.17
C THR A 402 4.11 -28.54 -12.11
N GLY A 403 3.06 -28.41 -12.95
CA GLY A 403 1.93 -29.33 -12.97
C GLY A 403 0.84 -29.06 -11.93
N SER A 404 0.96 -27.98 -11.14
CA SER A 404 -0.11 -27.56 -10.23
C SER A 404 -1.42 -27.28 -10.99
N PRO A 405 -2.58 -27.68 -10.46
CA PRO A 405 -3.88 -27.36 -11.07
C PRO A 405 -4.14 -25.85 -11.06
N ILE A 406 -4.72 -25.32 -12.13
CA ILE A 406 -4.97 -23.87 -12.28
C ILE A 406 -5.93 -23.32 -11.21
N GLU A 407 -6.79 -24.15 -10.63
CA GLU A 407 -7.72 -23.82 -9.55
C GLU A 407 -7.01 -23.31 -8.29
N ILE A 408 -5.72 -23.61 -8.12
CA ILE A 408 -4.93 -23.08 -7.00
C ILE A 408 -4.89 -21.55 -6.99
N LEU A 409 -5.04 -20.90 -8.16
CA LEU A 409 -5.14 -19.45 -8.31
C LEU A 409 -6.36 -18.84 -7.59
N LEU A 410 -7.38 -19.65 -7.28
CA LEU A 410 -8.58 -19.22 -6.56
C LEU A 410 -8.41 -19.28 -5.03
N GLN A 411 -7.35 -19.93 -4.52
CA GLN A 411 -7.20 -20.22 -3.09
C GLN A 411 -6.62 -19.04 -2.28
N LEU A 412 -6.30 -17.90 -2.92
CA LEU A 412 -5.72 -16.69 -2.29
C LEU A 412 -4.40 -16.94 -1.52
N LYS A 413 -3.78 -18.11 -1.71
CA LYS A 413 -2.52 -18.50 -1.07
C LYS A 413 -1.36 -18.31 -2.02
N SER A 414 -0.33 -17.60 -1.53
CA SER A 414 0.96 -17.53 -2.20
C SER A 414 1.77 -18.78 -1.82
N PRO A 415 2.44 -19.46 -2.78
CA PRO A 415 3.36 -20.55 -2.46
C PRO A 415 4.57 -20.05 -1.66
N LEU A 416 4.84 -18.74 -1.70
CA LEU A 416 5.93 -18.08 -0.96
C LEU A 416 5.56 -17.76 0.50
N GLY A 417 4.29 -17.95 0.90
CA GLY A 417 3.82 -17.56 2.23
C GLY A 417 3.81 -16.04 2.45
N LYS A 418 3.77 -15.66 3.73
CA LYS A 418 3.92 -14.27 4.21
C LYS A 418 5.21 -14.19 5.00
N ASP A 419 5.88 -13.04 4.96
CA ASP A 419 7.15 -12.82 5.65
C ASP A 419 7.24 -11.40 6.22
N TYR A 420 8.28 -11.18 7.01
CA TYR A 420 8.71 -9.86 7.45
C TYR A 420 9.73 -9.37 6.43
N PHE A 421 9.51 -8.20 5.83
CA PHE A 421 10.42 -7.71 4.80
C PHE A 421 10.56 -6.19 4.75
N LYS A 422 11.72 -5.76 4.23
CA LYS A 422 11.95 -4.40 3.73
C LYS A 422 12.41 -4.51 2.28
N ALA A 423 11.90 -3.60 1.45
CA ALA A 423 12.24 -3.55 0.05
C ALA A 423 12.32 -2.11 -0.46
N THR A 424 13.03 -1.93 -1.56
CA THR A 424 13.08 -0.67 -2.31
C THR A 424 13.36 -0.96 -3.78
N SER A 425 13.45 0.06 -4.63
CA SER A 425 13.64 -0.12 -6.07
C SER A 425 14.46 0.98 -6.73
N ASP A 426 15.10 0.60 -7.84
CA ASP A 426 15.82 1.50 -8.74
C ASP A 426 15.49 1.20 -10.20
N PHE A 427 15.83 2.15 -11.06
CA PHE A 427 15.84 1.98 -12.50
C PHE A 427 17.24 2.17 -13.06
N VAL A 428 17.67 1.27 -13.91
CA VAL A 428 18.98 1.31 -14.58
C VAL A 428 18.81 1.85 -15.99
N LYS A 429 19.67 2.81 -16.34
CA LYS A 429 19.69 3.50 -17.65
C LYS A 429 20.91 3.10 -18.50
N GLU A 430 21.98 2.67 -17.87
CA GLU A 430 23.23 2.22 -18.50
C GLU A 430 23.71 0.91 -17.85
N PRO A 431 24.39 0.01 -18.57
CA PRO A 431 24.88 -1.24 -17.99
C PRO A 431 25.81 -0.99 -16.79
N ILE A 432 25.54 -1.66 -15.68
CA ILE A 432 26.38 -1.62 -14.47
C ILE A 432 27.73 -2.27 -14.82
N PRO A 433 28.86 -1.57 -14.60
CA PRO A 433 30.18 -2.10 -14.94
C PRO A 433 30.55 -3.30 -14.04
N VAL A 434 31.49 -4.12 -14.49
CA VAL A 434 31.97 -5.31 -13.77
C VAL A 434 32.38 -5.01 -12.32
N ILE A 435 33.02 -3.86 -12.07
CA ILE A 435 33.39 -3.45 -10.71
C ILE A 435 32.15 -3.18 -9.82
N GLY A 436 31.09 -2.61 -10.41
CA GLY A 436 29.79 -2.43 -9.78
C GLY A 436 29.14 -3.78 -9.43
N LEU A 437 29.12 -4.70 -10.41
CA LEU A 437 28.57 -6.05 -10.20
C LEU A 437 29.29 -6.81 -9.07
N LYS A 438 30.62 -6.75 -9.03
CA LYS A 438 31.41 -7.39 -7.96
C LYS A 438 31.04 -6.86 -6.58
N GLY A 439 30.81 -5.55 -6.43
CA GLY A 439 30.39 -4.98 -5.15
C GLY A 439 28.93 -5.28 -4.77
N ILE A 440 28.05 -5.53 -5.75
CA ILE A 440 26.71 -6.09 -5.50
C ILE A 440 26.83 -7.50 -4.93
N PHE A 441 27.63 -8.36 -5.56
CA PHE A 441 27.78 -9.76 -5.16
C PHE A 441 28.38 -9.91 -3.77
N LYS A 442 29.39 -9.10 -3.44
CA LYS A 442 29.95 -9.03 -2.09
C LYS A 442 28.85 -8.77 -1.04
N ARG A 443 28.00 -7.77 -1.27
CA ARG A 443 26.90 -7.41 -0.36
C ARG A 443 25.83 -8.48 -0.27
N LEU A 444 25.51 -9.15 -1.37
CA LEU A 444 24.56 -10.28 -1.36
C LEU A 444 25.06 -11.40 -0.43
N ILE A 445 26.35 -11.75 -0.51
CA ILE A 445 26.97 -12.77 0.36
C ILE A 445 26.90 -12.36 1.84
N GLU A 446 27.12 -11.07 2.15
CA GLU A 446 27.07 -10.52 3.51
C GLU A 446 25.64 -10.40 4.09
N GLY A 447 24.64 -10.22 3.21
CA GLY A 447 23.25 -9.96 3.58
C GLY A 447 22.53 -11.17 4.15
N ASN A 448 22.78 -12.37 3.58
CA ASN A 448 22.07 -13.64 3.83
C ASN A 448 20.52 -13.52 3.65
N THR A 449 19.79 -14.51 3.12
CA THR A 449 18.31 -14.39 2.89
C THR A 449 17.85 -13.06 2.23
N THR A 450 18.62 -12.53 1.30
CA THR A 450 18.33 -11.31 0.55
C THR A 450 18.38 -11.61 -0.94
N PHE A 451 17.66 -10.82 -1.75
CA PHE A 451 17.74 -10.97 -3.19
C PHE A 451 17.55 -9.65 -3.94
N LEU A 452 18.09 -9.62 -5.16
CA LEU A 452 17.77 -8.60 -6.15
C LEU A 452 17.00 -9.27 -7.28
N ASN A 453 15.96 -8.60 -7.77
CA ASN A 453 15.22 -9.05 -8.95
C ASN A 453 15.27 -7.95 -10.02
N TRP A 454 15.91 -8.28 -11.15
CA TRP A 454 16.12 -7.39 -12.28
C TRP A 454 15.11 -7.73 -13.37
N THR A 455 14.22 -6.78 -13.64
CA THR A 455 13.13 -6.92 -14.62
C THR A 455 13.43 -6.09 -15.86
N PRO A 456 13.52 -6.69 -17.06
CA PRO A 456 13.87 -5.97 -18.29
C PRO A 456 12.76 -5.03 -18.76
N TYR A 457 13.17 -3.89 -19.31
CA TYR A 457 12.31 -2.87 -19.93
C TYR A 457 12.47 -2.95 -21.47
N GLY A 458 12.32 -1.84 -22.18
CA GLY A 458 12.31 -1.82 -23.63
C GLY A 458 11.03 -2.37 -24.25
N GLY A 459 11.08 -2.67 -25.55
CA GLY A 459 9.89 -3.01 -26.33
C GLY A 459 8.80 -1.94 -26.22
N MET A 460 7.55 -2.37 -25.97
CA MET A 460 6.40 -1.49 -25.76
C MET A 460 6.63 -0.44 -24.66
N MET A 461 7.39 -0.76 -23.61
CA MET A 461 7.69 0.20 -22.53
C MET A 461 8.49 1.41 -23.00
N SER A 462 9.25 1.29 -24.09
CA SER A 462 9.96 2.42 -24.71
C SER A 462 9.14 3.18 -25.74
N LYS A 463 8.04 2.58 -26.25
CA LYS A 463 7.15 3.18 -27.25
C LYS A 463 6.09 4.08 -26.61
N ILE A 464 5.69 3.79 -25.38
CA ILE A 464 4.71 4.58 -24.63
C ILE A 464 5.36 5.86 -24.08
N PRO A 465 4.80 7.06 -24.32
CA PRO A 465 5.31 8.31 -23.75
C PRO A 465 5.34 8.31 -22.22
N GLU A 466 6.33 8.99 -21.62
CA GLU A 466 6.45 9.09 -20.15
C GLU A 466 5.22 9.72 -19.48
N SER A 467 4.47 10.56 -20.19
CA SER A 467 3.28 11.25 -19.67
C SER A 467 1.94 10.57 -20.02
N ALA A 468 1.95 9.44 -20.74
CA ALA A 468 0.74 8.75 -21.20
C ALA A 468 -0.18 8.32 -20.04
N ILE A 469 0.44 7.87 -18.94
CA ILE A 469 -0.15 7.67 -17.62
C ILE A 469 0.86 8.21 -16.58
N PRO A 470 0.52 8.29 -15.28
CA PRO A 470 1.42 8.87 -14.29
C PRO A 470 2.74 8.12 -14.11
N PHE A 471 2.77 6.81 -14.41
CA PHE A 471 4.00 6.01 -14.41
C PHE A 471 4.95 6.51 -15.52
N PRO A 472 6.14 7.03 -15.16
CA PRO A 472 6.97 7.77 -16.11
C PRO A 472 8.17 6.99 -16.65
N HIS A 473 8.46 5.79 -16.12
CA HIS A 473 9.72 5.10 -16.39
C HIS A 473 9.67 4.33 -17.71
N ARG A 474 9.77 5.05 -18.83
CA ARG A 474 9.58 4.52 -20.19
C ARG A 474 10.91 4.40 -20.94
N ASN A 475 11.03 5.06 -22.09
CA ASN A 475 12.20 5.03 -22.96
C ASN A 475 13.52 5.34 -22.21
N GLY A 476 14.62 4.76 -22.69
CA GLY A 476 15.93 4.83 -22.04
C GLY A 476 16.10 3.97 -20.78
N THR A 477 15.04 3.31 -20.29
CA THR A 477 15.15 2.36 -19.17
C THR A 477 15.60 1.00 -19.68
N LEU A 478 16.72 0.48 -19.14
CA LEU A 478 17.18 -0.88 -19.46
C LEU A 478 16.43 -1.92 -18.64
N PHE A 479 16.40 -1.75 -17.31
CA PHE A 479 15.71 -2.63 -16.39
C PHE A 479 15.41 -1.94 -15.06
N LYS A 480 14.47 -2.50 -14.29
CA LYS A 480 14.17 -2.11 -12.90
C LYS A 480 14.80 -3.13 -11.96
N ILE A 481 15.33 -2.67 -10.83
CA ILE A 481 15.81 -3.50 -9.73
C ILE A 481 14.81 -3.43 -8.58
N LEU A 482 14.40 -4.59 -8.06
CA LEU A 482 13.83 -4.73 -6.72
C LEU A 482 14.93 -5.22 -5.78
N TYR A 483 15.18 -4.50 -4.69
CA TYR A 483 16.00 -4.94 -3.57
C TYR A 483 15.06 -5.48 -2.50
N TYR A 484 15.31 -6.70 -2.02
CA TYR A 484 14.42 -7.35 -1.07
C TYR A 484 15.21 -8.08 0.02
N ALA A 485 14.86 -7.81 1.27
CA ALA A 485 15.40 -8.48 2.44
C ALA A 485 14.25 -8.96 3.30
N ASN A 486 14.24 -10.26 3.61
CA ASN A 486 13.26 -10.85 4.52
C ASN A 486 13.88 -11.59 5.69
N TRP A 487 13.07 -11.78 6.71
CA TRP A 487 13.42 -12.47 7.95
C TRP A 487 12.19 -13.15 8.57
N LEU A 488 12.45 -14.00 9.57
CA LEU A 488 11.43 -14.68 10.37
C LEU A 488 11.16 -13.89 11.67
N GLU A 489 10.01 -14.13 12.32
CA GLU A 489 9.57 -13.38 13.51
C GLU A 489 10.59 -13.35 14.66
N ASN A 490 11.22 -14.50 14.94
CA ASN A 490 12.17 -14.65 16.04
C ASN A 490 13.60 -14.21 15.68
N ASP A 491 13.80 -13.67 14.48
CA ASP A 491 15.10 -13.25 14.01
C ASP A 491 15.45 -11.86 14.55
N LYS A 492 16.45 -11.80 15.45
CA LYS A 492 17.01 -10.53 15.96
C LYS A 492 17.71 -9.70 14.88
N THR A 493 17.76 -10.17 13.63
CA THR A 493 18.44 -9.50 12.51
C THR A 493 17.57 -8.49 11.75
N SER A 494 16.33 -8.20 12.14
CA SER A 494 15.48 -7.22 11.44
C SER A 494 16.18 -5.88 11.18
N SER A 495 16.85 -5.31 12.19
CA SER A 495 17.67 -4.09 12.04
C SER A 495 18.83 -4.28 11.07
N ARG A 496 19.49 -5.45 11.09
CA ARG A 496 20.58 -5.78 10.15
C ARG A 496 20.06 -5.89 8.71
N LYS A 497 18.88 -6.47 8.48
CA LYS A 497 18.25 -6.58 7.15
C LYS A 497 17.85 -5.22 6.60
N ILE A 498 17.25 -4.37 7.43
CA ILE A 498 16.90 -3.00 7.06
C ILE A 498 18.17 -2.19 6.74
N ASN A 499 19.22 -2.32 7.56
CA ASN A 499 20.50 -1.66 7.30
C ASN A 499 21.16 -2.17 6.03
N TRP A 500 21.06 -3.46 5.74
CA TRP A 500 21.56 -4.04 4.48
C TRP A 500 20.86 -3.42 3.26
N ILE A 501 19.52 -3.25 3.29
CA ILE A 501 18.79 -2.56 2.23
C ILE A 501 19.33 -1.14 2.02
N LYS A 502 19.55 -0.40 3.10
CA LYS A 502 20.09 0.97 3.03
C LYS A 502 21.51 0.98 2.45
N GLU A 503 22.36 0.05 2.88
CA GLU A 503 23.73 -0.04 2.43
C GLU A 503 23.82 -0.37 0.93
N ILE A 504 23.10 -1.40 0.46
CA ILE A 504 23.11 -1.77 -0.96
C ILE A 504 22.46 -0.70 -1.82
N TYR A 505 21.39 -0.06 -1.35
CA TYR A 505 20.77 1.05 -2.05
C TYR A 505 21.73 2.25 -2.15
N ASN A 506 22.47 2.59 -1.10
CA ASN A 506 23.48 3.65 -1.17
C ASN A 506 24.63 3.28 -2.12
N TYR A 507 25.11 2.04 -2.08
CA TYR A 507 26.14 1.54 -2.99
C TYR A 507 25.72 1.63 -4.46
N MET A 508 24.43 1.42 -4.75
CA MET A 508 23.91 1.44 -6.11
C MET A 508 23.70 2.84 -6.70
N ALA A 509 23.75 3.90 -5.89
CA ALA A 509 23.51 5.28 -6.32
C ALA A 509 24.26 5.72 -7.60
N PRO A 510 25.55 5.44 -7.81
CA PRO A 510 26.27 5.85 -9.02
C PRO A 510 25.96 5.00 -10.26
N TYR A 511 25.23 3.89 -10.13
CA TYR A 511 24.99 2.94 -11.24
C TYR A 511 23.53 2.91 -11.72
N VAL A 512 22.66 3.72 -11.11
CA VAL A 512 21.22 3.77 -11.39
C VAL A 512 20.84 5.16 -11.85
N SER A 513 19.58 5.35 -12.25
CA SER A 513 19.06 6.67 -12.61
C SER A 513 19.35 7.71 -11.52
N SER A 514 19.64 8.93 -11.93
CA SER A 514 19.84 10.08 -11.06
C SER A 514 19.03 11.27 -11.61
N ASN A 515 18.78 12.26 -10.75
CA ASN A 515 18.09 13.51 -11.09
C ASN A 515 16.73 13.36 -11.83
N PRO A 516 15.71 12.75 -11.20
CA PRO A 516 15.71 12.15 -9.87
C PRO A 516 16.15 10.68 -9.90
N ARG A 517 16.61 10.16 -8.75
CA ARG A 517 16.77 8.72 -8.56
C ARG A 517 15.39 8.06 -8.54
N GLN A 518 15.05 7.41 -9.65
CA GLN A 518 13.71 6.90 -9.92
C GLN A 518 13.37 5.69 -9.04
N ALA A 519 12.12 5.60 -8.61
CA ALA A 519 11.60 4.49 -7.82
C ALA A 519 10.17 4.13 -8.24
N TYR A 520 9.71 2.93 -7.92
CA TYR A 520 8.40 2.45 -8.34
C TYR A 520 7.36 2.56 -7.21
N VAL A 521 6.25 3.26 -7.43
CA VAL A 521 5.27 3.57 -6.37
C VAL A 521 4.59 2.35 -5.73
N ASN A 522 4.44 1.23 -6.46
CA ASN A 522 3.91 -0.01 -5.88
C ASN A 522 4.94 -0.73 -4.99
N TYR A 523 6.22 -0.34 -5.04
CA TYR A 523 7.26 -0.72 -4.08
C TYR A 523 7.50 0.47 -3.16
N ARG A 524 6.43 0.82 -2.43
CA ARG A 524 6.38 1.98 -1.56
C ARG A 524 7.52 1.92 -0.55
N ASP A 525 8.20 3.05 -0.37
CA ASP A 525 9.38 3.14 0.48
C ASP A 525 9.33 4.47 1.24
N LEU A 526 9.04 4.35 2.53
CA LEU A 526 8.89 5.49 3.43
C LEU A 526 10.23 6.17 3.78
N ASP A 527 11.37 5.60 3.39
CA ASP A 527 12.70 6.20 3.56
C ASP A 527 12.94 7.37 2.59
N PHE A 528 12.11 7.51 1.54
CA PHE A 528 12.22 8.65 0.59
C PHE A 528 11.63 9.96 1.12
N GLY A 529 10.88 9.90 2.23
CA GLY A 529 10.16 11.03 2.80
C GLY A 529 8.67 10.72 2.97
N GLN A 530 8.03 11.44 3.89
CA GLN A 530 6.66 11.18 4.30
C GLN A 530 5.92 12.48 4.59
N ASN A 531 4.64 12.52 4.20
CA ASN A 531 3.69 13.51 4.67
C ASN A 531 3.49 13.41 6.18
N LYS A 532 3.30 14.56 6.80
CA LYS A 532 2.96 14.74 8.22
C LYS A 532 1.51 15.27 8.33
N ASN A 533 1.05 15.53 9.55
CA ASN A 533 -0.27 16.11 9.77
C ASN A 533 -0.29 17.64 9.57
N ASN A 534 0.26 18.14 8.46
CA ASN A 534 0.26 19.56 8.09
C ASN A 534 0.35 19.74 6.56
N ALA A 535 -0.67 20.34 5.94
CA ALA A 535 -0.79 20.47 4.49
C ALA A 535 0.34 21.26 3.81
N LYS A 536 0.80 22.38 4.39
CA LYS A 536 1.90 23.19 3.82
C LYS A 536 3.21 22.40 3.83
N VAL A 537 3.47 21.70 4.93
CA VAL A 537 4.65 20.82 5.07
C VAL A 537 4.57 19.66 4.07
N ASN A 538 3.37 19.08 3.88
CA ASN A 538 3.18 17.94 2.98
C ASN A 538 3.55 18.25 1.53
N PHE A 539 3.17 19.42 1.00
CA PHE A 539 3.55 19.78 -0.37
C PHE A 539 5.07 19.87 -0.55
N ILE A 540 5.79 20.42 0.44
CA ILE A 540 7.25 20.53 0.42
C ILE A 540 7.92 19.15 0.53
N GLU A 541 7.51 18.33 1.51
CA GLU A 541 8.03 16.97 1.70
C GLU A 541 7.76 16.10 0.46
N ALA A 542 6.59 16.25 -0.16
CA ALA A 542 6.21 15.51 -1.35
C ALA A 542 7.00 15.87 -2.61
N LYS A 543 7.57 17.08 -2.69
CA LYS A 543 8.49 17.42 -3.80
C LYS A 543 9.81 16.65 -3.74
N ILE A 544 10.13 16.00 -2.62
CA ILE A 544 11.34 15.16 -2.48
C ILE A 544 11.08 13.76 -3.04
N TRP A 545 10.02 13.09 -2.59
CA TRP A 545 9.72 11.71 -2.99
C TRP A 545 8.87 11.62 -4.27
N GLY A 546 8.02 12.61 -4.54
CA GLY A 546 7.09 12.63 -5.68
C GLY A 546 7.79 12.48 -7.03
N PRO A 547 8.83 13.29 -7.35
CA PRO A 547 9.60 13.14 -8.57
C PRO A 547 10.32 11.79 -8.70
N LYS A 548 10.68 11.12 -7.59
CA LYS A 548 11.26 9.76 -7.66
C LYS A 548 10.26 8.78 -8.27
N TYR A 549 8.99 8.84 -7.84
CA TYR A 549 7.92 7.96 -8.34
C TYR A 549 7.35 8.39 -9.69
N PHE A 550 7.26 9.70 -9.96
CA PHE A 550 6.46 10.23 -11.07
C PHE A 550 7.21 11.15 -12.02
N LYS A 551 8.51 11.44 -11.79
CA LYS A 551 9.29 12.40 -12.57
C LYS A 551 8.48 13.70 -12.79
N GLY A 552 8.40 14.19 -14.02
CA GLY A 552 7.63 15.38 -14.38
C GLY A 552 6.11 15.23 -14.28
N ASN A 553 5.57 14.02 -14.09
CA ASN A 553 4.13 13.81 -13.93
C ASN A 553 3.62 14.22 -12.54
N PHE A 554 4.50 14.43 -11.56
CA PHE A 554 4.12 14.78 -10.20
C PHE A 554 3.29 16.06 -10.11
N ASP A 555 3.67 17.11 -10.85
CA ASP A 555 2.95 18.39 -10.80
C ASP A 555 1.53 18.27 -11.35
N ARG A 556 1.33 17.47 -12.41
CA ARG A 556 -0.02 17.19 -12.93
C ARG A 556 -0.84 16.40 -11.91
N LEU A 557 -0.26 15.42 -11.23
CA LEU A 557 -0.93 14.69 -10.14
C LEU A 557 -1.40 15.64 -9.03
N VAL A 558 -0.55 16.58 -8.60
CA VAL A 558 -0.90 17.58 -7.57
C VAL A 558 -2.05 18.48 -8.04
N LYS A 559 -2.00 18.98 -9.29
CA LYS A 559 -3.09 19.80 -9.86
C LYS A 559 -4.42 19.04 -9.85
N ILE A 560 -4.40 17.77 -10.26
CA ILE A 560 -5.60 16.91 -10.26
C ILE A 560 -6.09 16.68 -8.83
N LYS A 561 -5.19 16.32 -7.91
CA LYS A 561 -5.52 16.14 -6.49
C LYS A 561 -6.21 17.35 -5.89
N THR A 562 -5.67 18.54 -6.17
CA THR A 562 -6.21 19.83 -5.68
C THR A 562 -7.65 20.05 -6.17
N LYS A 563 -7.96 19.63 -7.40
CA LYS A 563 -9.29 19.78 -7.98
C LYS A 563 -10.29 18.74 -7.44
N VAL A 564 -9.89 17.48 -7.32
CA VAL A 564 -10.82 16.37 -7.01
C VAL A 564 -10.96 16.06 -5.53
N ASP A 565 -9.98 16.45 -4.71
CA ASP A 565 -9.98 16.25 -3.27
C ASP A 565 -9.21 17.39 -2.55
N PRO A 566 -9.76 18.63 -2.60
CA PRO A 566 -9.13 19.82 -2.02
C PRO A 566 -8.96 19.74 -0.49
N GLU A 567 -9.85 19.03 0.19
CA GLU A 567 -9.80 18.81 1.64
C GLU A 567 -8.80 17.70 2.04
N ASN A 568 -8.14 17.09 1.06
CA ASN A 568 -7.20 15.98 1.26
C ASN A 568 -7.80 14.82 2.06
N PHE A 569 -9.06 14.47 1.80
CA PHE A 569 -9.78 13.40 2.48
C PHE A 569 -9.11 12.04 2.29
N PHE A 570 -8.72 11.71 1.05
CA PHE A 570 -7.92 10.52 0.74
C PHE A 570 -6.44 10.84 0.94
N ARG A 571 -5.88 10.43 2.07
CA ARG A 571 -4.49 10.69 2.41
C ARG A 571 -3.82 9.54 3.14
N HIS A 572 -2.50 9.50 3.01
CA HIS A 572 -1.60 8.62 3.76
C HIS A 572 -0.20 9.24 3.78
N GLU A 573 0.76 8.54 4.35
CA GLU A 573 2.15 8.98 4.56
C GLU A 573 2.87 9.39 3.27
N GLN A 574 2.38 9.00 2.09
CA GLN A 574 2.97 9.34 0.78
C GLN A 574 1.87 9.59 -0.27
N SER A 575 0.69 10.06 0.16
CA SER A 575 -0.36 10.44 -0.79
C SER A 575 0.04 11.71 -1.52
N ILE A 576 -0.43 11.87 -2.75
CA ILE A 576 -0.28 13.15 -3.47
C ILE A 576 -0.98 14.24 -2.64
N PRO A 577 -0.29 15.31 -2.22
CA PRO A 577 -0.93 16.41 -1.49
C PRO A 577 -1.65 17.35 -2.47
N PRO A 578 -2.75 18.00 -2.06
CA PRO A 578 -3.25 19.17 -2.79
C PRO A 578 -2.27 20.34 -2.64
N MET A 579 -2.39 21.35 -3.52
CA MET A 579 -1.65 22.60 -3.35
C MET A 579 -2.10 23.30 -2.05
N PRO A 580 -1.17 23.91 -1.31
CA PRO A 580 -1.53 24.71 -0.14
C PRO A 580 -2.33 25.94 -0.58
N TYR A 581 -3.39 26.24 0.17
CA TYR A 581 -4.14 27.50 0.05
C TYR A 581 -3.39 28.66 0.70
#